data_AF-A0A150THJ0-F1
#
_entry.id   AF-A0A150THJ0-F1
#
_cell.length_a   1.000
_cell.length_b   1.000
_cell.length_c   1.000
_cell.angle_alpha   90.00
_cell.angle_beta   90.00
_cell.angle_gamma   90.00
#
_symmetry.space_group_name_H-M   'P 1'
#
loop_
_entity.id
_entity.type
_entity.pdbx_description
1 polymer ?
#
loop_
_entity_poly.entity_id
_entity_poly.type
_entity_poly.pdbx_seq_one_letter_code
_entity_poly.pdbx_strand_id
1 'polypeptide(L)'
;MHGSSGELNDVGIVLPSTIAGTPRDDFGYSNVSSALDVSPARQSRLDTMDFHRSRSIRAGASSADRSTKIRRRFLHMVCGAAALLGGVLHGCGGDGSDPGGIGLEDFVRVESELHCRLSYECCSAAALDNPFLATSKETCVQFRYGIQQARLLPTLRASVAAGRLVYHPDRMRACVDRLNGAGCAATDADWLCLRDVFEGQVPLGGECTVEHDCENWHCVKPDPDAEVGTCAPWSPDGAVCETFVECDSGRCDIFGTDTCGPRLPEGSDCVLGPDCETYNCPEDTGTCGPPLDDNGCPVDGLLLDNKTPAGSWY
;
A
#
# COMPACT_ATOMS: atom_id res chain seq x y z
N MET A 1 20.53 46.15 -54.73
CA MET A 1 21.35 46.64 -53.61
C MET A 1 20.67 46.16 -52.32
N HIS A 2 21.38 45.31 -51.56
CA HIS A 2 21.17 44.77 -50.19
C HIS A 2 19.73 44.52 -49.69
N GLY A 3 19.25 43.31 -49.36
CA GLY A 3 19.91 42.04 -49.06
C GLY A 3 20.21 41.87 -47.57
N SER A 4 19.29 41.28 -46.80
CA SER A 4 19.60 40.48 -45.59
C SER A 4 18.39 39.68 -45.14
N SER A 5 18.52 38.36 -45.18
CA SER A 5 17.61 37.33 -44.70
C SER A 5 18.21 36.78 -43.41
N GLY A 6 17.44 36.74 -42.32
CA GLY A 6 17.86 36.15 -41.04
C GLY A 6 17.49 34.68 -40.95
N GLU A 7 18.51 33.85 -40.76
CA GLU A 7 18.48 32.40 -40.51
C GLU A 7 17.75 32.04 -39.20
N LEU A 8 16.94 30.98 -39.25
CA LEU A 8 16.45 30.23 -38.10
C LEU A 8 17.38 29.02 -37.92
N ASN A 9 17.99 28.90 -36.74
CA ASN A 9 18.86 27.79 -36.37
C ASN A 9 18.07 26.49 -36.19
N ASP A 10 18.43 25.50 -36.99
CA ASP A 10 18.10 24.08 -36.85
C ASP A 10 18.95 23.47 -35.73
N VAL A 11 18.33 22.94 -34.66
CA VAL A 11 19.00 22.12 -33.65
C VAL A 11 18.76 20.67 -34.02
N GLY A 12 19.77 20.05 -34.63
CA GLY A 12 19.77 18.64 -35.01
C GLY A 12 19.75 17.71 -33.79
N ILE A 13 18.71 16.89 -33.72
CA ILE A 13 18.65 15.72 -32.84
C ILE A 13 19.40 14.57 -33.54
N VAL A 14 20.53 14.17 -32.96
CA VAL A 14 21.27 12.97 -33.38
C VAL A 14 20.66 11.75 -32.69
N LEU A 15 20.04 10.86 -33.47
CA LEU A 15 19.71 9.50 -33.04
C LEU A 15 20.78 8.53 -33.55
N PRO A 16 21.46 7.76 -32.69
CA PRO A 16 22.25 6.64 -33.16
C PRO A 16 21.36 5.41 -33.42
N SER A 17 21.48 4.88 -34.63
CA SER A 17 20.81 3.69 -35.12
C SER A 17 21.41 2.40 -34.54
N THR A 18 20.52 1.46 -34.19
CA THR A 18 20.64 -0.01 -34.29
C THR A 18 22.03 -0.66 -34.22
N ILE A 19 22.24 -1.48 -33.20
CA ILE A 19 23.04 -2.71 -33.30
C ILE A 19 22.18 -3.89 -32.84
N ALA A 20 21.95 -4.82 -33.75
CA ALA A 20 21.38 -6.13 -33.49
C ALA A 20 22.46 -7.07 -32.96
N GLY A 21 22.12 -7.88 -31.94
CA GLY A 21 22.95 -8.98 -31.48
C GLY A 21 22.53 -9.50 -30.10
N THR A 22 21.77 -10.59 -30.07
CA THR A 22 21.73 -11.57 -28.98
C THR A 22 22.33 -12.89 -29.54
N PRO A 23 22.70 -13.92 -28.74
CA PRO A 23 22.33 -14.18 -27.33
C PRO A 23 23.42 -14.82 -26.41
N ARG A 24 23.01 -15.00 -25.14
CA ARG A 24 23.33 -16.08 -24.17
C ARG A 24 24.47 -15.93 -23.12
N ASP A 25 24.01 -16.18 -21.88
CA ASP A 25 24.59 -16.93 -20.76
C ASP A 25 25.86 -16.40 -20.06
N ASP A 26 25.68 -15.80 -18.88
CA ASP A 26 26.40 -16.08 -17.61
C ASP A 26 26.23 -14.92 -16.61
N PHE A 27 25.26 -15.03 -15.70
CA PHE A 27 25.25 -14.25 -14.45
C PHE A 27 25.67 -15.15 -13.30
N GLY A 28 26.97 -15.13 -13.00
CA GLY A 28 27.52 -15.69 -11.78
C GLY A 28 27.22 -14.78 -10.59
N TYR A 29 26.40 -15.26 -9.66
CA TYR A 29 26.32 -14.70 -8.31
C TYR A 29 27.63 -14.98 -7.57
N SER A 30 28.45 -13.96 -7.37
CA SER A 30 29.56 -14.02 -6.42
C SER A 30 29.06 -13.58 -5.05
N ASN A 31 29.12 -14.51 -4.10
CA ASN A 31 28.87 -14.28 -2.67
C ASN A 31 29.84 -13.23 -2.12
N VAL A 32 29.30 -12.15 -1.55
CA VAL A 32 30.04 -11.27 -0.65
C VAL A 32 29.48 -11.51 0.75
N SER A 33 30.01 -12.53 1.43
CA SER A 33 29.87 -12.69 2.87
C SER A 33 31.09 -12.05 3.52
N SER A 34 30.92 -10.88 4.13
CA SER A 34 31.91 -10.33 5.08
C SER A 34 31.24 -9.35 6.05
N ALA A 35 31.18 -9.78 7.31
CA ALA A 35 31.23 -9.01 8.54
C ALA A 35 30.14 -7.94 8.80
N LEU A 36 29.05 -8.37 9.47
CA LEU A 36 28.38 -7.57 10.49
C LEU A 36 28.54 -8.29 11.83
N ASP A 37 29.23 -7.65 12.77
CA ASP A 37 29.27 -8.06 14.18
C ASP A 37 27.89 -7.83 14.79
N VAL A 38 27.10 -8.90 14.89
CA VAL A 38 25.80 -8.89 15.55
C VAL A 38 25.98 -9.36 17.00
N SER A 39 25.50 -8.57 17.96
CA SER A 39 25.58 -8.87 19.39
C SER A 39 25.00 -10.27 19.73
N PRO A 40 25.63 -11.07 20.62
CA PRO A 40 25.22 -12.45 20.93
C PRO A 40 23.78 -12.60 21.44
N ALA A 41 23.18 -11.54 22.01
CA ALA A 41 21.79 -11.54 22.44
C ALA A 41 20.79 -11.57 21.26
N ARG A 42 21.20 -11.10 20.07
CA ARG A 42 20.36 -10.97 18.87
C ARG A 42 20.27 -12.30 18.09
N GLN A 43 21.38 -13.06 18.03
CA GLN A 43 21.40 -14.36 17.33
C GLN A 43 20.46 -15.39 17.99
N SER A 44 20.37 -15.38 19.32
CA SER A 44 19.49 -16.30 20.06
C SER A 44 17.99 -16.09 19.79
N ARG A 45 17.55 -14.87 19.38
CA ARG A 45 16.15 -14.63 19.03
C ARG A 45 15.84 -15.04 17.59
N LEU A 46 16.73 -14.76 16.65
CA LEU A 46 16.57 -15.14 15.24
C LEU A 46 16.59 -16.67 15.04
N ASP A 47 17.44 -17.41 15.75
CA ASP A 47 17.49 -18.88 15.66
C ASP A 47 16.22 -19.57 16.18
N THR A 48 15.37 -18.85 16.93
CA THR A 48 14.05 -19.34 17.38
C THR A 48 13.00 -19.27 16.26
N MET A 49 13.19 -18.40 15.25
CA MET A 49 12.25 -18.21 14.14
C MET A 49 12.17 -19.42 13.19
N ASP A 50 13.28 -20.09 12.92
CA ASP A 50 13.28 -21.29 12.06
C ASP A 50 12.59 -22.49 12.73
N PHE A 51 12.48 -22.49 14.06
CA PHE A 51 11.88 -23.60 14.80
C PHE A 51 10.34 -23.54 14.86
N HIS A 52 9.74 -22.34 14.81
CA HIS A 52 8.28 -22.18 14.87
C HIS A 52 7.58 -22.45 13.52
N ARG A 53 8.26 -22.24 12.38
CA ARG A 53 7.68 -22.48 11.04
C ARG A 53 7.41 -23.97 10.74
N SER A 54 7.99 -24.89 11.50
CA SER A 54 7.86 -26.35 11.29
C SER A 54 6.78 -27.03 12.13
N ARG A 55 6.03 -26.29 12.97
CA ARG A 55 4.97 -26.84 13.82
C ARG A 55 3.63 -26.14 13.63
N SER A 56 3.12 -26.05 12.40
CA SER A 56 1.67 -25.94 12.21
C SER A 56 1.10 -27.31 11.84
N ILE A 57 0.12 -27.70 12.65
CA ILE A 57 -0.32 -29.05 12.92
C ILE A 57 -1.47 -29.43 11.99
N ARG A 58 -1.30 -30.63 11.42
CA ARG A 58 -2.33 -31.52 10.89
C ARG A 58 -3.47 -31.68 11.91
N ALA A 59 -4.52 -30.87 11.81
CA ALA A 59 -5.74 -31.01 12.62
C ALA A 59 -6.75 -31.92 11.89
N GLY A 60 -7.20 -32.93 12.62
CA GLY A 60 -7.96 -34.08 12.16
C GLY A 60 -9.29 -33.78 11.45
N ALA A 61 -9.51 -34.51 10.38
CA ALA A 61 -10.83 -34.83 9.88
C ALA A 61 -11.60 -35.66 10.92
N SER A 62 -12.77 -35.17 11.36
CA SER A 62 -13.78 -36.00 12.01
C SER A 62 -15.14 -35.73 11.38
N SER A 63 -15.57 -36.73 10.63
CA SER A 63 -16.93 -36.92 10.10
C SER A 63 -17.97 -36.91 11.21
N ALA A 64 -19.01 -36.08 11.06
CA ALA A 64 -20.30 -36.28 11.70
C ALA A 64 -21.42 -35.96 10.70
N ASP A 65 -21.88 -37.04 10.09
CA ASP A 65 -23.14 -37.20 9.37
C ASP A 65 -24.33 -36.61 10.15
N ARG A 66 -25.06 -35.66 9.55
CA ARG A 66 -26.48 -35.52 9.82
C ARG A 66 -27.25 -35.01 8.60
N SER A 67 -27.65 -35.98 7.79
CA SER A 67 -28.79 -35.96 6.89
C SER A 67 -30.03 -35.27 7.47
N THR A 68 -30.49 -34.19 6.81
CA THR A 68 -31.91 -33.82 6.80
C THR A 68 -32.35 -33.40 5.40
N LYS A 69 -33.01 -34.34 4.72
CA LYS A 69 -33.83 -34.11 3.53
C LYS A 69 -34.96 -33.13 3.86
N ILE A 70 -35.04 -32.01 3.14
CA ILE A 70 -36.32 -31.34 2.88
C ILE A 70 -36.47 -31.21 1.37
N ARG A 71 -37.33 -32.08 0.82
CA ARG A 71 -37.90 -31.97 -0.52
C ARG A 71 -39.33 -31.47 -0.39
N ARG A 72 -39.69 -30.43 -1.16
CA ARG A 72 -40.91 -30.23 -1.99
C ARG A 72 -41.03 -28.71 -2.26
N ARG A 73 -40.75 -28.22 -3.48
CA ARG A 73 -41.49 -28.28 -4.77
C ARG A 73 -42.78 -27.44 -4.79
N PHE A 74 -42.90 -26.72 -5.93
CA PHE A 74 -44.04 -26.00 -6.50
C PHE A 74 -44.20 -24.55 -6.01
N LEU A 75 -44.45 -23.51 -6.83
CA LEU A 75 -45.22 -23.46 -8.08
C LEU A 75 -45.03 -22.07 -8.79
N HIS A 76 -45.05 -22.04 -10.13
CA HIS A 76 -45.38 -20.98 -11.12
C HIS A 76 -44.78 -19.55 -11.00
N MET A 77 -44.02 -19.04 -11.99
CA MET A 77 -44.40 -18.67 -13.37
C MET A 77 -45.54 -17.65 -13.44
N VAL A 78 -45.19 -16.36 -13.59
CA VAL A 78 -46.01 -15.38 -14.29
C VAL A 78 -45.13 -14.64 -15.29
N CYS A 79 -45.36 -14.95 -16.56
CA CYS A 79 -45.04 -14.10 -17.70
C CYS A 79 -45.95 -12.86 -17.68
N GLY A 80 -45.39 -11.71 -18.03
CA GLY A 80 -46.13 -10.55 -18.51
C GLY A 80 -45.27 -9.29 -18.36
N ALA A 81 -45.17 -8.37 -19.30
CA ALA A 81 -45.58 -8.29 -20.69
C ALA A 81 -44.75 -7.13 -21.30
N ALA A 82 -44.56 -7.18 -22.60
CA ALA A 82 -43.77 -6.22 -23.37
C ALA A 82 -44.39 -4.80 -23.43
N ALA A 83 -43.52 -3.79 -23.45
CA ALA A 83 -43.66 -2.54 -24.19
C ALA A 83 -42.22 -2.00 -24.42
N LEU A 84 -41.57 -2.27 -25.55
CA LEU A 84 -41.62 -1.52 -26.82
C LEU A 84 -41.42 0.01 -26.68
N LEU A 85 -40.25 0.42 -27.20
CA LEU A 85 -39.97 1.64 -27.97
C LEU A 85 -39.89 2.98 -27.24
N GLY A 86 -38.68 3.56 -27.24
CA GLY A 86 -38.48 4.97 -26.96
C GLY A 86 -37.00 5.28 -26.73
N GLY A 87 -36.24 5.38 -27.82
CA GLY A 87 -34.81 5.57 -27.77
C GLY A 87 -34.39 6.82 -27.00
N VAL A 88 -33.38 6.63 -26.15
CA VAL A 88 -32.35 7.63 -25.90
C VAL A 88 -31.06 6.84 -25.67
N LEU A 89 -30.34 6.53 -26.75
CA LEU A 89 -28.89 6.31 -26.66
C LEU A 89 -28.28 7.69 -26.34
N HIS A 90 -28.50 8.20 -25.13
CA HIS A 90 -27.60 9.17 -24.54
C HIS A 90 -26.39 8.35 -24.14
N GLY A 91 -25.44 8.26 -25.08
CA GLY A 91 -24.09 7.92 -24.71
C GLY A 91 -23.69 8.89 -23.61
N CYS A 92 -23.49 8.36 -22.40
CA CYS A 92 -22.67 9.00 -21.38
C CYS A 92 -21.21 8.97 -21.85
N GLY A 93 -20.94 9.60 -23.00
CA GLY A 93 -19.63 10.09 -23.41
C GLY A 93 -19.49 11.48 -22.84
N GLY A 94 -19.48 11.57 -21.51
CA GLY A 94 -19.06 12.78 -20.83
C GLY A 94 -17.55 12.77 -20.82
N ASP A 95 -16.92 13.26 -21.88
CA ASP A 95 -15.51 13.68 -21.90
C ASP A 95 -15.31 14.95 -21.05
N GLY A 96 -16.06 15.05 -19.94
CA GLY A 96 -15.90 16.03 -18.90
C GLY A 96 -14.75 15.58 -18.04
N SER A 97 -13.53 15.73 -18.56
CA SER A 97 -12.36 15.91 -17.73
C SER A 97 -12.68 17.10 -16.83
N ASP A 98 -13.20 16.81 -15.63
CA ASP A 98 -13.43 17.81 -14.61
C ASP A 98 -12.08 18.50 -14.43
N PRO A 99 -11.94 19.80 -14.78
CA PRO A 99 -10.65 20.40 -15.09
C PRO A 99 -9.66 20.48 -13.91
N GLY A 100 -10.03 19.92 -12.74
CA GLY A 100 -9.17 19.81 -11.57
C GLY A 100 -9.00 18.40 -10.99
N GLY A 101 -9.73 17.36 -11.42
CA GLY A 101 -9.60 16.02 -10.83
C GLY A 101 -8.29 15.33 -11.20
N ILE A 102 -7.75 14.49 -10.30
CA ILE A 102 -6.63 13.58 -10.64
C ILE A 102 -7.19 12.22 -10.99
N GLY A 103 -7.04 11.78 -12.24
CA GLY A 103 -7.48 10.44 -12.66
C GLY A 103 -6.74 9.31 -11.93
N LEU A 104 -7.37 8.14 -11.82
CA LEU A 104 -6.75 6.96 -11.19
C LEU A 104 -5.41 6.58 -11.83
N GLU A 105 -5.29 6.77 -13.14
CA GLU A 105 -4.08 6.54 -13.91
C GLU A 105 -2.88 7.40 -13.46
N ASP A 106 -3.16 8.58 -12.91
CA ASP A 106 -2.16 9.52 -12.39
C ASP A 106 -1.94 9.39 -10.88
N PHE A 107 -2.81 8.65 -10.16
CA PHE A 107 -2.80 8.54 -8.70
C PHE A 107 -1.40 8.19 -8.16
N VAL A 108 -0.84 7.07 -8.63
CA VAL A 108 0.46 6.54 -8.16
C VAL A 108 1.61 7.52 -8.45
N ARG A 109 1.59 8.17 -9.62
CA ARG A 109 2.60 9.16 -10.00
C ARG A 109 2.54 10.37 -9.08
N VAL A 110 1.34 10.94 -8.89
CA VAL A 110 1.16 12.14 -8.08
C VAL A 110 1.46 11.85 -6.61
N GLU A 111 1.02 10.71 -6.07
CA GLU A 111 1.35 10.29 -4.70
C GLU A 111 2.88 10.17 -4.52
N SER A 112 3.56 9.49 -5.44
CA SER A 112 5.03 9.33 -5.42
C SER A 112 5.77 10.66 -5.49
N GLU A 113 5.37 11.56 -6.40
CA GLU A 113 5.94 12.91 -6.53
C GLU A 113 5.73 13.74 -5.25
N LEU A 114 4.53 13.68 -4.67
CA LEU A 114 4.17 14.39 -3.45
C LEU A 114 4.98 13.90 -2.24
N HIS A 115 5.00 12.59 -2.02
CA HIS A 115 5.76 11.96 -0.94
C HIS A 115 7.25 12.29 -1.04
N CYS A 116 7.88 11.96 -2.17
CA CYS A 116 9.32 12.19 -2.33
C CYS A 116 9.70 13.67 -2.27
N ARG A 117 8.83 14.58 -2.75
CA ARG A 117 9.10 16.02 -2.60
C ARG A 117 9.09 16.42 -1.13
N LEU A 118 8.04 16.10 -0.37
CA LEU A 118 7.93 16.49 1.03
C LEU A 118 9.03 15.84 1.88
N SER A 119 9.34 14.56 1.66
CA SER A 119 10.47 13.92 2.35
C SER A 119 11.79 14.65 2.11
N TYR A 120 12.11 15.01 0.85
CA TYR A 120 13.37 15.69 0.54
C TYR A 120 13.42 17.18 0.92
N GLU A 121 12.26 17.84 1.02
CA GLU A 121 12.18 19.24 1.45
C GLU A 121 12.18 19.38 2.98
N CYS A 122 11.66 18.38 3.69
CA CYS A 122 11.36 18.50 5.11
C CYS A 122 12.22 17.61 6.01
N CYS A 123 12.75 16.49 5.51
CA CYS A 123 13.61 15.61 6.30
C CYS A 123 15.06 16.07 6.35
N SER A 124 15.73 15.72 7.45
CA SER A 124 17.18 15.87 7.56
C SER A 124 17.92 14.89 6.64
N ALA A 125 19.16 15.22 6.27
CA ALA A 125 20.00 14.31 5.48
C ALA A 125 20.22 12.95 6.18
N ALA A 126 20.29 12.94 7.52
CA ALA A 126 20.39 11.71 8.30
C ALA A 126 19.13 10.84 8.14
N ALA A 127 17.94 11.46 8.15
CA ALA A 127 16.66 10.75 7.93
C ALA A 127 16.53 10.17 6.52
N LEU A 128 17.20 10.77 5.54
CA LEU A 128 17.23 10.30 4.16
C LEU A 128 18.36 9.28 3.90
N ASP A 129 19.27 9.06 4.86
CA ASP A 129 20.38 8.09 4.75
C ASP A 129 19.90 6.65 5.03
N ASN A 130 18.84 6.25 4.35
CA ASN A 130 18.29 4.90 4.41
C ASN A 130 18.63 4.19 3.10
N PRO A 131 19.29 3.02 3.11
CA PRO A 131 19.66 2.30 1.89
C PRO A 131 18.46 1.85 1.04
N PHE A 132 17.26 1.81 1.62
CA PHE A 132 15.99 1.54 0.92
C PHE A 132 15.34 2.80 0.35
N LEU A 133 15.68 3.98 0.89
CA LEU A 133 15.32 5.24 0.25
C LEU A 133 16.33 5.51 -0.86
N ALA A 134 15.82 5.87 -2.02
CA ALA A 134 16.67 6.23 -3.15
C ALA A 134 17.52 7.46 -2.81
N THR A 135 18.72 7.58 -3.38
CA THR A 135 19.73 8.60 -3.00
C THR A 135 19.43 10.02 -3.46
N SER A 136 18.38 10.22 -4.25
CA SER A 136 17.91 11.53 -4.68
C SER A 136 16.39 11.58 -4.76
N LYS A 137 15.81 12.78 -4.80
CA LYS A 137 14.38 12.98 -5.03
C LYS A 137 13.90 12.29 -6.31
N GLU A 138 14.64 12.39 -7.40
CA GLU A 138 14.29 11.77 -8.69
C GLU A 138 14.29 10.25 -8.59
N THR A 139 15.32 9.68 -7.97
CA THR A 139 15.41 8.23 -7.80
C THR A 139 14.35 7.71 -6.83
N CYS A 140 13.92 8.53 -5.85
CA CYS A 140 12.81 8.21 -4.94
C CYS A 140 11.50 8.09 -5.71
N VAL A 141 11.21 9.08 -6.57
CA VAL A 141 10.01 9.06 -7.41
C VAL A 141 10.04 7.84 -8.34
N GLN A 142 11.17 7.58 -9.01
CA GLN A 142 11.30 6.42 -9.90
C GLN A 142 11.06 5.09 -9.18
N PHE A 143 11.63 4.92 -7.99
CA PHE A 143 11.48 3.71 -7.20
C PHE A 143 10.02 3.49 -6.76
N ARG A 144 9.43 4.49 -6.09
CA ARG A 144 8.05 4.39 -5.59
C ARG A 144 7.03 4.24 -6.72
N TYR A 145 7.15 5.09 -7.74
CA TYR A 145 6.30 5.02 -8.93
C TYR A 145 6.42 3.64 -9.57
N GLY A 146 7.64 3.13 -9.78
CA GLY A 146 7.86 1.84 -10.43
C GLY A 146 7.19 0.67 -9.70
N ILE A 147 7.34 0.57 -8.38
CA ILE A 147 6.76 -0.55 -7.62
C ILE A 147 5.24 -0.42 -7.55
N GLN A 148 4.72 0.77 -7.25
CA GLN A 148 3.26 0.99 -7.15
C GLN A 148 2.57 0.85 -8.50
N GLN A 149 3.17 1.33 -9.59
CA GLN A 149 2.64 1.20 -10.95
C GLN A 149 2.55 -0.27 -11.37
N ALA A 150 3.52 -1.09 -10.95
CA ALA A 150 3.58 -2.50 -11.30
C ALA A 150 2.65 -3.39 -10.45
N ARG A 151 2.47 -3.07 -9.15
CA ARG A 151 1.72 -3.92 -8.21
C ARG A 151 0.36 -3.36 -7.82
N LEU A 152 0.30 -2.08 -7.45
CA LEU A 152 -0.88 -1.47 -6.86
C LEU A 152 -1.90 -1.06 -7.92
N LEU A 153 -1.47 -0.28 -8.92
CA LEU A 153 -2.40 0.30 -9.91
C LEU A 153 -3.22 -0.75 -10.70
N PRO A 154 -2.66 -1.88 -11.16
CA PRO A 154 -3.45 -2.91 -11.84
C PRO A 154 -4.58 -3.46 -10.95
N THR A 155 -4.29 -3.65 -9.66
CA THR A 155 -5.25 -4.17 -8.69
C THR A 155 -6.37 -3.16 -8.40
N LEU A 156 -6.02 -1.87 -8.21
CA LEU A 156 -7.01 -0.81 -8.08
C LEU A 156 -7.92 -0.69 -9.31
N ARG A 157 -7.35 -0.77 -10.52
CA ARG A 157 -8.15 -0.77 -11.77
C ARG A 157 -9.12 -1.96 -11.81
N ALA A 158 -8.65 -3.14 -11.44
CA ALA A 158 -9.49 -4.35 -11.40
C ALA A 158 -10.63 -4.21 -10.40
N SER A 159 -10.37 -3.67 -9.20
CA SER A 159 -11.39 -3.41 -8.18
C SER A 159 -12.42 -2.39 -8.61
N VAL A 160 -12.01 -1.28 -9.23
CA VAL A 160 -12.93 -0.27 -9.77
C VAL A 160 -13.78 -0.85 -10.90
N ALA A 161 -13.16 -1.60 -11.83
CA ALA A 161 -13.87 -2.26 -12.92
C ALA A 161 -14.89 -3.31 -12.43
N ALA A 162 -14.60 -3.96 -11.31
CA ALA A 162 -15.49 -4.92 -10.66
C ALA A 162 -16.57 -4.26 -9.78
N GLY A 163 -16.54 -2.93 -9.61
CA GLY A 163 -17.46 -2.20 -8.73
C GLY A 163 -17.24 -2.44 -7.24
N ARG A 164 -16.09 -2.99 -6.84
CA ARG A 164 -15.70 -3.19 -5.43
C ARG A 164 -15.14 -1.92 -4.78
N LEU A 165 -14.67 -0.99 -5.61
CA LEU A 165 -13.99 0.23 -5.19
C LEU A 165 -14.49 1.42 -6.00
N VAL A 166 -14.77 2.53 -5.33
CA VAL A 166 -14.99 3.82 -5.97
C VAL A 166 -13.76 4.69 -5.73
N TYR A 167 -13.25 5.30 -6.80
CA TYR A 167 -12.16 6.27 -6.74
C TYR A 167 -12.70 7.69 -6.95
N HIS A 168 -12.27 8.62 -6.10
CA HIS A 168 -12.74 10.00 -6.05
C HIS A 168 -11.63 10.97 -6.49
N PRO A 169 -11.57 11.35 -7.79
CA PRO A 169 -10.48 12.15 -8.35
C PRO A 169 -10.39 13.57 -7.78
N ASP A 170 -11.53 14.12 -7.36
CA ASP A 170 -11.68 15.40 -6.68
C ASP A 170 -11.11 15.37 -5.26
N ARG A 171 -11.36 14.31 -4.50
CA ARG A 171 -10.78 14.11 -3.17
C ARG A 171 -9.27 13.97 -3.24
N MET A 172 -8.75 13.26 -4.26
CA MET A 172 -7.32 13.19 -4.49
C MET A 172 -6.72 14.57 -4.78
N ARG A 173 -7.38 15.41 -5.59
CA ARG A 173 -6.91 16.77 -5.80
C ARG A 173 -6.91 17.60 -4.52
N ALA A 174 -8.00 17.59 -3.77
CA ALA A 174 -8.11 18.30 -2.50
C ALA A 174 -7.05 17.84 -1.49
N CYS A 175 -6.72 16.55 -1.49
CA CYS A 175 -5.67 15.98 -0.65
C CYS A 175 -4.28 16.50 -1.03
N VAL A 176 -3.96 16.52 -2.33
CA VAL A 176 -2.71 17.08 -2.83
C VAL A 176 -2.61 18.58 -2.50
N ASP A 177 -3.68 19.34 -2.65
CA ASP A 177 -3.71 20.77 -2.32
C ASP A 177 -3.51 21.01 -0.82
N ARG A 178 -4.13 20.18 0.05
CA ARG A 178 -3.91 20.21 1.50
C ARG A 178 -2.45 19.98 1.86
N LEU A 179 -1.86 18.91 1.34
CA LEU A 179 -0.47 18.55 1.63
C LEU A 179 0.53 19.56 1.05
N ASN A 180 0.26 20.12 -0.13
CA ASN A 180 1.03 21.25 -0.68
C ASN A 180 0.95 22.49 0.21
N GLY A 181 -0.24 22.80 0.74
CA GLY A 181 -0.46 23.97 1.60
C GLY A 181 0.18 23.83 2.97
N ALA A 182 0.19 22.61 3.53
CA ALA A 182 0.84 22.33 4.80
C ALA A 182 2.37 22.24 4.68
N GLY A 183 2.90 21.74 3.56
CA GLY A 183 4.34 21.60 3.35
C GLY A 183 4.98 20.75 4.43
N CYS A 184 6.05 21.25 5.06
CA CYS A 184 6.73 20.55 6.15
C CYS A 184 5.97 20.52 7.49
N ALA A 185 4.81 21.18 7.59
CA ALA A 185 3.92 21.11 8.74
C ALA A 185 2.77 20.11 8.54
N ALA A 186 2.81 19.28 7.49
CA ALA A 186 1.76 18.32 7.14
C ALA A 186 1.74 17.13 8.09
N THR A 187 0.76 17.07 8.99
CA THR A 187 0.61 16.04 10.03
C THR A 187 0.18 14.67 9.49
N ASP A 188 0.27 13.62 10.31
CA ASP A 188 -0.29 12.30 9.98
C ASP A 188 -1.78 12.39 9.59
N ALA A 189 -2.54 13.27 10.26
CA ALA A 189 -3.94 13.51 9.93
C ALA A 189 -4.13 14.16 8.56
N ASP A 190 -3.16 14.95 8.10
CA ASP A 190 -3.17 15.48 6.74
C ASP A 190 -2.96 14.37 5.72
N TRP A 191 -2.05 13.43 5.96
CA TRP A 191 -1.77 12.30 5.06
C TRP A 191 -2.92 11.29 4.94
N LEU A 192 -3.77 11.18 5.96
CA LEU A 192 -4.94 10.30 5.92
C LEU A 192 -5.91 10.63 4.77
N CYS A 193 -5.88 11.86 4.22
CA CYS A 193 -6.71 12.20 3.06
C CYS A 193 -6.41 11.35 1.82
N LEU A 194 -5.23 10.73 1.72
CA LEU A 194 -4.89 9.82 0.63
C LEU A 194 -5.69 8.52 0.70
N ARG A 195 -6.20 8.15 1.89
CA ARG A 195 -7.12 7.01 2.04
C ARG A 195 -8.52 7.39 1.61
N ASP A 196 -8.97 8.61 1.94
CA ASP A 196 -10.32 9.10 1.64
C ASP A 196 -10.63 9.21 0.14
N VAL A 197 -9.62 9.13 -0.74
CA VAL A 197 -9.78 9.10 -2.20
C VAL A 197 -10.42 7.80 -2.69
N PHE A 198 -10.46 6.78 -1.84
CA PHE A 198 -11.05 5.48 -2.11
C PHE A 198 -12.26 5.25 -1.21
N GLU A 199 -13.26 4.56 -1.75
CA GLU A 199 -14.45 4.17 -1.01
C GLU A 199 -14.81 2.72 -1.35
N GLY A 200 -14.51 1.82 -0.43
CA GLY A 200 -14.83 0.41 -0.54
C GLY A 200 -16.34 0.17 -0.56
N GLN A 201 -16.76 -0.76 -1.42
CA GLN A 201 -18.18 -1.08 -1.66
C GLN A 201 -18.54 -2.50 -1.22
N VAL A 202 -17.56 -3.29 -0.76
CA VAL A 202 -17.78 -4.67 -0.35
C VAL A 202 -18.13 -4.71 1.13
N PRO A 203 -19.33 -5.17 1.51
CA PRO A 203 -19.71 -5.30 2.91
C PRO A 203 -18.97 -6.46 3.58
N LEU A 204 -19.02 -6.51 4.92
CA LEU A 204 -18.48 -7.62 5.71
C LEU A 204 -19.03 -8.98 5.22
N GLY A 205 -18.12 -9.95 5.09
CA GLY A 205 -18.38 -11.28 4.53
C GLY A 205 -18.32 -11.36 3.01
N GLY A 206 -18.17 -10.23 2.31
CA GLY A 206 -18.00 -10.20 0.85
C GLY A 206 -16.56 -10.49 0.41
N GLU A 207 -16.42 -10.84 -0.87
CA GLU A 207 -15.12 -11.12 -1.50
C GLU A 207 -14.34 -9.82 -1.77
N CYS A 208 -13.06 -9.81 -1.41
CA CYS A 208 -12.14 -8.68 -1.64
C CYS A 208 -10.83 -9.16 -2.24
N THR A 209 -10.13 -8.27 -2.93
CA THR A 209 -8.79 -8.52 -3.50
C THR A 209 -7.72 -7.65 -2.84
N VAL A 210 -8.14 -6.49 -2.33
CA VAL A 210 -7.33 -5.54 -1.54
C VAL A 210 -8.20 -5.02 -0.40
N GLU A 211 -7.57 -4.49 0.64
CA GLU A 211 -8.19 -3.95 1.85
C GLU A 211 -9.26 -2.91 1.51
N HIS A 212 -8.97 -2.07 0.53
CA HIS A 212 -9.80 -0.95 0.08
C HIS A 212 -11.10 -1.38 -0.57
N ASP A 213 -11.23 -2.63 -1.03
CA ASP A 213 -12.50 -3.15 -1.54
C ASP A 213 -13.56 -3.13 -0.43
N CYS A 214 -13.15 -3.34 0.81
CA CYS A 214 -14.04 -3.46 1.96
C CYS A 214 -14.49 -2.09 2.49
N GLU A 215 -15.77 -1.97 2.86
CA GLU A 215 -16.32 -0.77 3.50
C GLU A 215 -15.54 -0.37 4.77
N ASN A 216 -15.00 -1.36 5.49
CA ASN A 216 -14.22 -1.18 6.71
C ASN A 216 -12.70 -1.29 6.50
N TRP A 217 -12.23 -1.33 5.25
CA TRP A 217 -10.81 -1.34 4.90
C TRP A 217 -10.01 -2.54 5.43
N HIS A 218 -10.65 -3.70 5.57
CA HIS A 218 -10.00 -4.89 6.11
C HIS A 218 -10.36 -6.13 5.30
N CYS A 219 -9.42 -6.54 4.44
CA CYS A 219 -9.53 -7.72 3.60
C CYS A 219 -8.66 -8.83 4.17
N VAL A 220 -9.26 -9.89 4.69
CA VAL A 220 -8.52 -11.02 5.27
C VAL A 220 -8.30 -12.08 4.19
N LYS A 221 -7.03 -12.36 3.92
CA LYS A 221 -6.61 -13.43 3.00
C LYS A 221 -6.33 -14.72 3.78
N PRO A 222 -6.72 -15.90 3.26
CA PRO A 222 -6.50 -17.18 3.95
C PRO A 222 -5.01 -17.56 4.05
N ASP A 223 -4.18 -17.01 3.16
CA ASP A 223 -2.73 -17.12 3.18
C ASP A 223 -2.11 -15.93 2.40
N PRO A 224 -0.81 -15.63 2.58
CA PRO A 224 -0.15 -14.48 1.93
C PRO A 224 -0.13 -14.52 0.39
N ASP A 225 -0.25 -15.70 -0.22
CA ASP A 225 -0.22 -15.87 -1.67
C ASP A 225 -1.62 -15.82 -2.29
N ALA A 226 -2.68 -15.74 -1.47
CA ALA A 226 -4.05 -15.69 -1.96
C ALA A 226 -4.34 -14.37 -2.69
N GLU A 227 -4.84 -14.48 -3.92
CA GLU A 227 -5.29 -13.32 -4.70
C GLU A 227 -6.60 -12.72 -4.16
N VAL A 228 -7.39 -13.54 -3.47
CA VAL A 228 -8.75 -13.23 -3.02
C VAL A 228 -8.88 -13.51 -1.52
N GLY A 229 -9.50 -12.58 -0.82
CA GLY A 229 -9.83 -12.65 0.60
C GLY A 229 -11.31 -12.38 0.88
N THR A 230 -11.63 -12.14 2.14
CA THR A 230 -12.98 -11.80 2.60
C THR A 230 -12.94 -10.57 3.51
N CYS A 231 -13.86 -9.64 3.30
CA CYS A 231 -14.01 -8.48 4.18
C CYS A 231 -14.43 -8.94 5.57
N ALA A 232 -13.64 -8.61 6.58
CA ALA A 232 -13.87 -9.08 7.96
C ALA A 232 -13.74 -7.92 8.94
N PRO A 233 -14.41 -7.98 10.11
CA PRO A 233 -14.16 -7.00 11.16
C PRO A 233 -12.68 -7.03 11.59
N TRP A 234 -12.15 -5.91 12.07
CA TRP A 234 -10.85 -5.85 12.71
C TRP A 234 -10.84 -6.69 13.99
N SER A 235 -9.71 -7.31 14.31
CA SER A 235 -9.54 -8.14 15.50
C SER A 235 -9.51 -7.26 16.76
N PRO A 236 -10.36 -7.51 17.76
CA PRO A 236 -10.37 -6.74 19.00
C PRO A 236 -9.17 -7.07 19.89
N ASP A 237 -8.88 -6.21 20.87
CA ASP A 237 -7.84 -6.48 21.88
C ASP A 237 -8.03 -7.85 22.56
N GLY A 238 -6.93 -8.58 22.70
CA GLY A 238 -6.87 -9.94 23.23
C GLY A 238 -7.18 -11.04 22.21
N ALA A 239 -7.61 -10.71 20.99
CA ALA A 239 -7.71 -11.69 19.91
C ALA A 239 -6.32 -12.12 19.43
N VAL A 240 -6.21 -13.35 18.92
CA VAL A 240 -4.98 -13.84 18.28
C VAL A 240 -4.75 -13.06 16.98
N CYS A 241 -3.49 -12.75 16.70
CA CYS A 241 -3.08 -12.08 15.48
C CYS A 241 -1.73 -12.61 15.00
N GLU A 242 -1.47 -12.48 13.71
CA GLU A 242 -0.20 -12.86 13.08
C GLU A 242 0.56 -11.63 12.55
N THR A 243 -0.17 -10.55 12.26
CA THR A 243 0.39 -9.31 11.73
C THR A 243 -0.20 -8.08 12.42
N PHE A 244 0.53 -6.96 12.39
CA PHE A 244 0.09 -5.71 13.02
C PHE A 244 -1.13 -5.07 12.33
N VAL A 245 -1.45 -5.48 11.09
CA VAL A 245 -2.58 -4.96 10.29
C VAL A 245 -3.89 -5.71 10.54
N GLU A 246 -3.95 -6.63 11.49
CA GLU A 246 -5.18 -7.36 11.82
C GLU A 246 -5.96 -6.74 12.98
N CYS A 247 -5.29 -5.94 13.82
CA CYS A 247 -5.81 -5.47 15.09
C CYS A 247 -6.47 -4.10 14.99
N ASP A 248 -7.66 -3.95 15.58
CA ASP A 248 -8.41 -2.68 15.63
C ASP A 248 -7.62 -1.58 16.38
N SER A 249 -6.89 -1.99 17.41
CA SER A 249 -5.96 -1.14 18.16
C SER A 249 -4.65 -0.82 17.42
N GLY A 250 -4.39 -1.49 16.29
CA GLY A 250 -3.25 -1.24 15.42
C GLY A 250 -1.91 -1.77 15.93
N ARG A 251 -1.90 -2.70 16.90
CA ARG A 251 -0.72 -3.48 17.32
C ARG A 251 -1.05 -4.95 17.51
N CYS A 252 -0.19 -5.79 16.96
CA CYS A 252 -0.12 -7.22 17.26
C CYS A 252 1.21 -7.53 17.94
N ASP A 253 1.19 -8.14 19.13
CA ASP A 253 2.39 -8.51 19.88
C ASP A 253 3.03 -9.80 19.36
N ILE A 254 3.49 -9.77 18.09
CA ILE A 254 4.04 -10.93 17.35
C ILE A 254 5.33 -11.51 17.93
N PHE A 255 5.95 -10.83 18.91
CA PHE A 255 7.16 -11.29 19.59
C PHE A 255 6.92 -11.68 21.05
N GLY A 256 5.69 -11.53 21.54
CA GLY A 256 5.30 -11.82 22.91
C GLY A 256 4.15 -12.82 22.96
N THR A 257 2.94 -12.28 22.93
CA THR A 257 1.70 -13.03 23.19
C THR A 257 0.95 -13.47 21.94
N ASP A 258 1.33 -13.01 20.75
CA ASP A 258 0.58 -13.19 19.50
C ASP A 258 -0.89 -12.72 19.63
N THR A 259 -1.09 -11.63 20.38
CA THR A 259 -2.42 -11.05 20.59
C THR A 259 -2.48 -9.56 20.28
N CYS A 260 -3.66 -9.13 19.82
CA CYS A 260 -3.97 -7.72 19.65
C CYS A 260 -3.97 -7.00 20.98
N GLY A 261 -3.46 -5.77 20.99
CA GLY A 261 -3.51 -4.92 22.17
C GLY A 261 -3.25 -3.47 21.80
N PRO A 262 -3.46 -2.53 22.73
CA PRO A 262 -3.17 -1.12 22.49
C PRO A 262 -1.70 -0.94 22.12
N ARG A 263 -1.43 0.07 21.29
CA ARG A 263 -0.07 0.55 21.06
C ARG A 263 0.58 0.99 22.36
N LEU A 264 1.91 0.89 22.38
CA LEU A 264 2.74 1.14 23.53
C LEU A 264 3.05 2.63 23.65
N PRO A 265 2.95 3.21 24.86
CA PRO A 265 3.32 4.60 25.07
C PRO A 265 4.84 4.80 24.94
N GLU A 266 5.25 6.05 24.73
CA GLU A 266 6.67 6.46 24.68
C GLU A 266 7.47 5.91 25.88
N GLY A 267 8.69 5.44 25.61
CA GLY A 267 9.60 4.84 26.58
C GLY A 267 9.38 3.34 26.86
N SER A 268 8.32 2.73 26.34
CA SER A 268 8.08 1.28 26.46
C SER A 268 9.02 0.47 25.56
N ASP A 269 9.39 -0.74 25.98
CA ASP A 269 10.13 -1.67 25.12
C ASP A 269 9.31 -2.03 23.88
N CYS A 270 9.92 -1.96 22.70
CA CYS A 270 9.27 -2.24 21.41
C CYS A 270 10.20 -3.06 20.50
N VAL A 271 9.62 -3.66 19.47
CA VAL A 271 10.41 -4.36 18.43
C VAL A 271 10.26 -3.67 17.08
N LEU A 272 9.07 -3.15 16.77
CA LEU A 272 8.77 -2.51 15.51
C LEU A 272 8.09 -1.16 15.74
N GLY A 273 8.22 -0.25 14.77
CA GLY A 273 7.55 1.05 14.80
C GLY A 273 6.05 0.97 15.14
N PRO A 274 5.25 0.13 14.45
CA PRO A 274 3.82 -0.06 14.73
C PRO A 274 3.45 -0.48 16.15
N ASP A 275 4.40 -0.96 16.95
CA ASP A 275 4.15 -1.27 18.35
C ASP A 275 3.85 -0.01 19.16
N CYS A 276 4.38 1.15 18.74
CA CYS A 276 4.37 2.39 19.50
C CYS A 276 3.24 3.33 19.06
N GLU A 277 2.64 4.07 19.99
CA GLU A 277 1.64 5.12 19.69
C GLU A 277 2.20 6.17 18.72
N THR A 278 3.52 6.37 18.77
CA THR A 278 4.31 7.29 17.96
C THR A 278 4.75 6.71 16.61
N TYR A 279 4.46 5.43 16.36
CA TYR A 279 4.98 4.63 15.25
C TYR A 279 6.51 4.58 15.17
N ASN A 280 7.20 4.91 16.25
CA ASN A 280 8.65 5.04 16.29
C ASN A 280 9.28 4.06 17.28
N CYS A 281 9.98 3.05 16.75
CA CYS A 281 10.79 2.12 17.53
C CYS A 281 12.21 2.10 16.95
N PRO A 282 13.12 2.97 17.43
CA PRO A 282 14.51 2.99 16.94
C PRO A 282 15.22 1.67 17.25
N GLU A 283 15.88 1.08 16.25
CA GLU A 283 16.59 -0.20 16.44
C GLU A 283 17.68 -0.12 17.52
N ASP A 284 18.32 1.04 17.67
CA ASP A 284 19.42 1.25 18.59
C ASP A 284 18.98 1.25 20.06
N THR A 285 17.74 1.69 20.32
CA THR A 285 17.20 1.79 21.68
C THR A 285 16.28 0.62 22.02
N GLY A 286 15.51 0.12 21.05
CA GLY A 286 14.48 -0.89 21.29
C GLY A 286 13.36 -0.38 22.21
N THR A 287 13.16 0.95 22.27
CA THR A 287 12.13 1.59 23.09
C THR A 287 11.34 2.61 22.28
N CYS A 288 10.04 2.71 22.50
CA CYS A 288 9.18 3.65 21.81
C CYS A 288 9.71 5.07 21.96
N GLY A 289 10.11 5.66 20.83
CA GLY A 289 10.66 7.01 20.77
C GLY A 289 9.56 8.07 20.70
N PRO A 290 9.96 9.36 20.71
CA PRO A 290 9.05 10.45 20.40
C PRO A 290 8.39 10.26 19.03
N PRO A 291 7.26 10.91 18.74
CA PRO A 291 6.66 10.90 17.40
C PRO A 291 7.72 11.24 16.36
N LEU A 292 7.76 10.42 15.30
CA LEU A 292 8.36 10.87 14.06
C LEU A 292 7.69 12.18 13.70
N ASP A 293 8.44 13.15 13.18
CA ASP A 293 7.81 14.36 12.70
C ASP A 293 6.75 14.03 11.64
N ASP A 294 5.93 15.04 11.40
CA ASP A 294 4.74 15.00 10.57
C ASP A 294 5.02 14.53 9.12
N ASN A 295 6.28 14.61 8.66
CA ASN A 295 6.69 14.12 7.33
C ASN A 295 7.24 12.69 7.35
N GLY A 296 7.05 11.98 8.47
CA GLY A 296 7.65 10.68 8.73
C GLY A 296 9.14 10.77 9.02
N CYS A 297 9.72 11.97 9.11
CA CYS A 297 11.12 12.10 9.40
C CYS A 297 11.31 11.86 10.91
N PRO A 298 12.13 10.91 11.31
CA PRO A 298 12.65 10.85 12.67
C PRO A 298 13.29 12.18 13.03
N VAL A 299 13.04 12.65 14.26
CA VAL A 299 13.80 13.78 14.84
C VAL A 299 15.32 13.48 14.85
N ASP A 300 15.71 12.20 14.70
CA ASP A 300 17.09 11.69 14.78
C ASP A 300 17.54 10.68 13.66
N GLY A 301 16.87 10.59 12.51
CA GLY A 301 17.47 9.95 11.32
C GLY A 301 17.09 8.50 10.90
N LEU A 302 16.22 7.75 11.58
CA LEU A 302 15.60 6.50 11.04
C LEU A 302 14.14 6.63 10.50
N LEU A 303 13.93 6.66 9.17
CA LEU A 303 12.61 6.74 8.51
C LEU A 303 12.04 5.33 8.26
N LEU A 304 10.78 5.08 8.64
CA LEU A 304 10.02 3.87 8.29
C LEU A 304 8.86 4.20 7.34
N ASP A 305 8.72 3.42 6.28
CA ASP A 305 7.77 3.53 5.16
C ASP A 305 6.28 3.56 5.59
N ASN A 306 5.96 3.23 6.84
CA ASN A 306 4.61 2.98 7.36
C ASN A 306 3.62 4.16 7.33
N LYS A 307 4.05 5.38 7.01
CA LYS A 307 3.21 6.59 7.11
C LYS A 307 2.44 6.96 5.86
N THR A 308 2.83 6.44 4.70
CA THR A 308 2.00 6.57 3.51
C THR A 308 1.07 5.39 3.42
N PRO A 309 -0.14 5.54 2.83
CA PRO A 309 -0.88 4.38 2.37
C PRO A 309 0.11 3.47 1.66
N ALA A 310 0.91 4.02 0.72
CA ALA A 310 1.98 3.36 -0.04
C ALA A 310 2.86 2.37 0.76
N GLY A 311 3.33 2.70 1.97
CA GLY A 311 4.12 1.78 2.79
C GLY A 311 3.31 0.80 3.64
N SER A 312 1.99 0.99 3.76
CA SER A 312 1.06 -0.03 4.24
C SER A 312 0.56 -0.99 3.15
N TRP A 313 0.87 -0.76 1.86
CA TRP A 313 0.55 -1.73 0.78
C TRP A 313 1.71 -2.67 0.43
N TYR A 314 2.80 -2.66 1.22
CA TYR A 314 3.94 -3.55 1.05
C TYR A 314 4.12 -4.47 2.25
#